data_AF-A0A1H2LWI1-F1
#
_entry.id   AF-A0A1H2LWI1-F1
#
_cell.length_a   1.000
_cell.length_b   1.000
_cell.length_c   1.000
_cell.angle_alpha   90.00
_cell.angle_beta   90.00
_cell.angle_gamma   90.00
#
_symmetry.space_group_name_H-M   'P 1'
#
loop_
_entity.id
_entity.type
_entity.pdbx_description
1 polymer ?
#
loop_
_entity_poly.entity_id
_entity_poly.type
_entity_poly.pdbx_seq_one_letter_code
_entity_poly.pdbx_strand_id
1 'polypeptide(L)'
;MDIDLALFGVEPGSFVSPTASEGESLSNAPGELVISETAAEDGLSIGDTVTVEPLGTQLRVVGILDGQSTFGHVDVAFVPLKTWPEIRAGARPGEPVPPRVYEDITAVAVKADKSVDLAAGDAAADTTSLTLDESFGASPGYTAETSTLMLIQAFLYAISALVVGAFFTVWTIQRRQEIAVMRAMGASTGYLLRDSLMQSFILLLVSAGIGIGIGVGLGAAIGSTPMPFALETGAIAAAGGLLILFGMIGAAVAVLRITRVDPLTALGGNR
;
A
#
# COMPACT_ATOMS: atom_id res chain seq x y z
N MET A 1 7.64 -23.93 -21.71
CA MET A 1 6.95 -23.47 -20.51
C MET A 1 6.03 -22.37 -20.98
N ASP A 2 4.77 -22.39 -20.55
CA ASP A 2 3.85 -21.31 -20.85
C ASP A 2 3.93 -20.31 -19.69
N ILE A 3 4.06 -19.02 -20.02
CA ILE A 3 4.15 -17.93 -19.05
C ILE A 3 3.35 -16.74 -19.58
N ASP A 4 2.64 -16.08 -18.69
CA ASP A 4 1.87 -14.87 -19.00
C ASP A 4 2.73 -13.65 -18.67
N LEU A 5 2.94 -12.77 -19.65
CA LEU A 5 3.72 -11.54 -19.48
C LEU A 5 2.94 -10.32 -19.99
N ALA A 6 2.92 -9.26 -19.19
CA ALA A 6 2.47 -7.93 -19.61
C ALA A 6 3.62 -7.22 -20.33
N LEU A 7 3.52 -7.10 -21.66
CA LEU A 7 4.56 -6.49 -22.48
C LEU A 7 4.44 -4.95 -22.53
N PHE A 8 5.51 -4.26 -22.16
CA PHE A 8 5.63 -2.80 -22.24
C PHE A 8 6.69 -2.40 -23.27
N GLY A 9 6.29 -1.56 -24.23
CA GLY A 9 7.21 -0.93 -25.17
C GLY A 9 7.77 0.37 -24.59
N VAL A 10 9.09 0.47 -24.47
CA VAL A 10 9.76 1.68 -23.98
C VAL A 10 10.88 2.10 -24.93
N GLU A 11 11.10 3.41 -25.04
CA GLU A 11 12.23 3.92 -25.83
C GLU A 11 13.53 3.65 -25.08
N PRO A 12 14.44 2.83 -25.63
CA PRO A 12 15.69 2.47 -24.95
C PRO A 12 16.52 3.71 -24.61
N GLY A 13 16.97 3.81 -23.35
CA GLY A 13 17.75 4.95 -22.86
C GLY A 13 16.93 6.20 -22.52
N SER A 14 15.61 6.19 -22.69
CA SER A 14 14.73 7.21 -22.14
C SER A 14 14.68 7.13 -20.61
N PHE A 15 14.19 8.19 -19.94
CA PHE A 15 14.10 8.20 -18.48
C PHE A 15 13.09 7.19 -17.90
N VAL A 16 12.21 6.64 -18.74
CA VAL A 16 11.27 5.56 -18.36
C VAL A 16 11.77 4.17 -18.75
N SER A 17 12.89 4.09 -19.49
CA SER A 17 13.53 2.81 -19.78
C SER A 17 14.06 2.22 -18.48
N PRO A 18 13.66 1.00 -18.10
CA PRO A 18 14.15 0.40 -16.88
C PRO A 18 15.63 0.02 -17.06
N THR A 19 16.37 0.05 -15.95
CA THR A 19 17.77 -0.39 -15.91
C THR A 19 17.81 -1.81 -15.37
N ALA A 20 18.42 -2.73 -16.13
CA ALA A 20 18.58 -4.11 -15.68
C ALA A 20 19.58 -4.19 -14.50
N SER A 21 19.23 -4.97 -13.47
CA SER A 21 20.15 -5.31 -12.37
C SER A 21 21.15 -6.37 -12.79
N GLU A 22 20.68 -7.34 -13.58
CA GLU A 22 21.48 -8.42 -14.16
C GLU A 22 21.40 -8.42 -15.69
N GLY A 23 22.51 -8.74 -16.34
CA GLY A 23 22.60 -8.79 -17.80
C GLY A 23 22.70 -7.40 -18.44
N GLU A 24 22.03 -7.25 -19.59
CA GLU A 24 22.06 -6.04 -20.41
C GLU A 24 20.72 -5.30 -20.32
N SER A 25 20.78 -3.97 -20.28
CA SER A 25 19.58 -3.14 -20.43
C SER A 25 19.12 -3.13 -21.88
N LEU A 26 17.85 -2.82 -22.10
CA LEU A 26 17.26 -2.70 -23.44
C LEU A 26 18.10 -1.80 -24.35
N SER A 27 18.38 -2.30 -25.54
CA SER A 27 18.95 -1.56 -26.64
C SER A 27 17.91 -1.36 -27.74
N ASN A 28 18.30 -0.72 -28.84
CA ASN A 28 17.44 -0.59 -30.02
C ASN A 28 17.44 -1.85 -30.91
N ALA A 29 18.11 -2.93 -30.51
CA ALA A 29 18.13 -4.16 -31.28
C ALA A 29 16.75 -4.86 -31.22
N PRO A 30 16.26 -5.38 -32.35
CA PRO A 30 14.98 -6.08 -32.38
C PRO A 30 15.06 -7.40 -31.62
N GLY A 31 13.94 -7.81 -31.04
CA GLY A 31 13.82 -9.11 -30.37
C GLY A 31 14.51 -9.19 -29.00
N GLU A 32 14.82 -8.05 -28.37
CA GLU A 32 15.27 -8.03 -26.98
C GLU A 32 14.10 -7.98 -26.00
N LEU A 33 14.27 -8.66 -24.86
CA LEU A 33 13.33 -8.71 -23.75
C LEU A 33 14.08 -8.51 -22.44
N VAL A 34 13.60 -7.59 -21.62
CA VAL A 34 14.04 -7.45 -20.21
C VAL A 34 12.86 -7.81 -19.32
N ILE A 35 13.05 -8.76 -18.41
CA ILE A 35 11.96 -9.33 -17.60
C ILE A 35 12.01 -8.85 -16.15
N SER A 36 10.88 -8.90 -15.43
CA SER A 36 10.86 -8.70 -13.99
C SER A 36 11.61 -9.80 -13.23
N GLU A 37 12.03 -9.51 -11.99
CA GLU A 37 12.64 -10.52 -11.11
C GLU A 37 11.69 -11.70 -10.87
N THR A 38 10.39 -11.43 -10.70
CA THR A 38 9.34 -12.45 -10.51
C THR A 38 9.21 -13.41 -11.69
N ALA A 39 9.33 -12.92 -12.93
CA ALA A 39 9.33 -13.77 -14.11
C ALA A 39 10.58 -14.67 -14.16
N ALA A 40 11.70 -14.21 -13.60
CA ALA A 40 12.92 -15.01 -13.48
C ALA A 40 12.78 -16.09 -12.38
N GLU A 41 12.15 -15.75 -11.24
CA GLU A 41 11.81 -16.70 -10.18
C GLU A 41 10.88 -17.82 -10.68
N ASP A 42 9.99 -17.51 -11.62
CA ASP A 42 9.11 -18.48 -12.28
C ASP A 42 9.83 -19.39 -13.29
N GLY A 43 11.11 -19.13 -13.57
CA GLY A 43 11.99 -20.04 -14.30
C GLY A 43 12.56 -19.52 -15.61
N LEU A 44 12.31 -18.24 -15.97
CA LEU A 44 13.01 -17.61 -17.08
C LEU A 44 14.44 -17.20 -16.69
N SER A 45 15.38 -17.34 -17.62
CA SER A 45 16.77 -16.97 -17.41
C SER A 45 17.30 -16.11 -18.56
N ILE A 46 18.35 -15.33 -18.28
CA ILE A 46 19.06 -14.59 -19.32
C ILE A 46 19.59 -15.57 -20.38
N GLY A 47 19.33 -15.25 -21.65
CA GLY A 47 19.66 -16.10 -22.80
C GLY A 47 18.49 -16.94 -23.31
N ASP A 48 17.42 -17.09 -22.52
CA ASP A 48 16.21 -17.79 -22.97
C ASP A 48 15.52 -17.04 -24.10
N THR A 49 14.78 -17.78 -24.92
CA THR A 49 13.95 -17.23 -26.00
C THR A 49 12.49 -17.48 -25.68
N VAL A 50 11.74 -16.40 -25.50
CA VAL A 50 10.29 -16.39 -25.30
C VAL A 50 9.62 -16.18 -26.66
N THR A 51 8.67 -17.04 -27.00
CA THR A 51 7.89 -16.92 -28.23
C THR A 51 6.52 -16.34 -27.90
N VAL A 52 6.17 -15.23 -28.55
CA VAL A 52 4.83 -14.64 -28.43
C VAL A 52 3.87 -15.41 -29.33
N GLU A 53 3.03 -16.23 -28.73
CA GLU A 53 1.98 -16.98 -29.44
C GLU A 53 0.71 -16.12 -29.60
N PRO A 54 -0.05 -16.24 -30.72
CA PRO A 54 0.18 -17.11 -31.87
C PRO A 54 1.05 -16.47 -32.98
N LEU A 55 1.77 -15.39 -32.67
CA LEU A 55 2.50 -14.58 -33.66
C LEU A 55 3.80 -15.23 -34.12
N GLY A 56 4.42 -16.06 -33.28
CA GLY A 56 5.72 -16.67 -33.52
C GLY A 56 6.89 -15.69 -33.37
N THR A 57 6.66 -14.50 -32.82
CA THR A 57 7.70 -13.50 -32.56
C THR A 57 8.60 -13.99 -31.44
N GLN A 58 9.89 -14.16 -31.75
CA GLN A 58 10.90 -14.62 -30.80
C GLN A 58 11.57 -13.44 -30.13
N LEU A 59 11.58 -13.45 -28.80
CA LEU A 59 12.17 -12.42 -27.95
C LEU A 59 13.19 -13.07 -27.03
N ARG A 60 14.44 -12.60 -27.06
CA ARG A 60 15.53 -13.11 -26.23
C ARG A 60 15.64 -12.32 -24.94
N VAL A 61 15.67 -13.01 -23.81
CA VAL A 61 15.91 -12.41 -22.50
C VAL A 61 17.35 -11.92 -22.43
N VAL A 62 17.55 -10.60 -22.35
CA VAL A 62 18.87 -9.98 -22.28
C VAL A 62 19.23 -9.47 -20.89
N GLY A 63 18.22 -9.20 -20.06
CA GLY A 63 18.42 -8.73 -18.69
C GLY A 63 17.21 -8.96 -17.80
N ILE A 64 17.46 -8.82 -16.50
CA ILE A 64 16.46 -8.97 -15.44
C ILE A 64 16.44 -7.66 -14.64
N LEU A 65 15.25 -7.21 -14.25
CA LEU A 65 15.05 -6.03 -13.40
C LEU A 65 15.27 -6.35 -11.93
N ASP A 66 15.59 -5.30 -11.16
CA ASP A 66 15.60 -5.39 -9.70
C ASP A 66 14.17 -5.29 -9.16
N GLY A 67 13.80 -6.18 -8.24
CA GLY A 67 12.53 -6.15 -7.55
C GLY A 67 11.34 -6.61 -8.39
N GLN A 68 10.18 -6.53 -7.74
CA GLN A 68 8.91 -6.91 -8.36
C GLN A 68 8.41 -5.84 -9.33
N SER A 69 8.01 -6.26 -10.52
CA SER A 69 7.31 -5.44 -11.50
C SER A 69 6.14 -6.22 -12.09
N THR A 70 4.91 -5.86 -11.70
CA THR A 70 3.68 -6.52 -12.16
C THR A 70 2.66 -5.50 -12.66
N PHE A 71 1.79 -5.94 -13.56
CA PHE A 71 0.66 -5.15 -14.06
C PHE A 71 -0.60 -6.01 -14.03
N GLY A 72 -1.54 -5.70 -13.13
CA GLY A 72 -2.73 -6.51 -12.94
C GLY A 72 -2.43 -7.94 -12.48
N HIS A 73 -1.43 -8.14 -11.61
CA HIS A 73 -0.95 -9.44 -11.11
C HIS A 73 -0.30 -10.35 -12.17
N VAL A 74 0.07 -9.80 -13.33
CA VAL A 74 0.89 -10.47 -14.35
C VAL A 74 2.27 -9.83 -14.37
N ASP A 75 3.31 -10.65 -14.53
CA ASP A 75 4.69 -10.17 -14.59
C ASP A 75 4.95 -9.28 -15.79
N VAL A 76 5.73 -8.23 -15.57
CA VAL A 76 6.05 -7.26 -16.62
C VAL A 76 7.31 -7.68 -17.34
N ALA A 77 7.29 -7.55 -18.66
CA ALA A 77 8.50 -7.58 -19.47
C ALA A 77 8.52 -6.40 -20.45
N PHE A 78 9.71 -5.86 -20.67
CA PHE A 78 9.94 -4.70 -21.49
C PHE A 78 10.59 -5.09 -22.82
N VAL A 79 10.11 -4.47 -23.89
CA VAL A 79 10.66 -4.59 -25.24
C VAL A 79 10.97 -3.19 -25.79
N PRO A 80 11.83 -3.08 -26.82
CA PRO A 80 12.04 -1.80 -27.48
C PRO A 80 10.71 -1.25 -28.03
N LEU A 81 10.50 0.07 -27.95
CA LEU A 81 9.25 0.71 -28.38
C LEU A 81 8.87 0.39 -29.84
N LYS A 82 9.83 0.06 -30.70
CA LYS A 82 9.54 -0.36 -32.08
C LYS A 82 8.93 -1.76 -32.17
N THR A 83 9.28 -2.66 -31.25
CA THR A 83 8.82 -4.05 -31.23
C THR A 83 7.38 -4.17 -30.73
N TRP A 84 7.00 -3.37 -29.72
CA TRP A 84 5.68 -3.48 -29.08
C TRP A 84 4.48 -3.23 -30.02
N PRO A 85 4.47 -2.16 -30.86
CA PRO A 85 3.37 -1.91 -31.79
C PRO A 85 3.21 -3.01 -32.84
N GLU A 86 4.31 -3.64 -33.28
CA GLU A 86 4.29 -4.77 -34.21
C GLU A 86 3.57 -5.97 -33.59
N ILE A 87 3.90 -6.29 -32.35
CA ILE A 87 3.26 -7.37 -31.58
C ILE A 87 1.77 -7.05 -31.39
N ARG A 88 1.43 -5.83 -30.96
CA ARG A 88 0.04 -5.40 -30.75
C ARG A 88 -0.79 -5.44 -32.04
N ALA A 89 -0.20 -5.01 -33.17
CA ALA A 89 -0.86 -5.03 -34.48
C ALA A 89 -1.00 -6.46 -35.03
N GLY A 90 -0.37 -7.45 -34.40
CA GLY A 90 -0.40 -8.83 -34.81
C GLY A 90 0.46 -9.13 -36.04
N ALA A 91 1.50 -8.34 -36.28
CA ALA A 91 2.44 -8.57 -37.38
C ALA A 91 3.28 -9.82 -37.10
N ARG A 92 3.41 -10.69 -38.11
CA ARG A 92 4.26 -11.88 -38.01
C ARG A 92 5.70 -11.57 -38.43
N PRO A 93 6.70 -12.30 -37.90
CA PRO A 93 8.08 -12.13 -38.31
C PRO A 93 8.26 -12.23 -39.84
N GLY A 94 8.84 -11.18 -40.44
CA GLY A 94 9.10 -11.11 -41.88
C GLY A 94 7.96 -10.53 -42.73
N GLU A 95 6.81 -10.20 -42.14
CA GLU A 95 5.75 -9.47 -42.84
C GLU A 95 6.03 -7.96 -42.85
N PRO A 96 5.68 -7.25 -43.94
CA PRO A 96 5.83 -5.80 -44.00
C PRO A 96 4.83 -5.12 -43.05
N VAL A 97 5.35 -4.34 -42.11
CA VAL A 97 4.54 -3.57 -41.14
C VAL A 97 4.19 -2.20 -41.72
N PRO A 98 2.91 -1.81 -41.80
CA PRO A 98 2.52 -0.48 -42.25
C PRO A 98 3.05 0.64 -41.32
N PRO A 99 3.53 1.78 -41.85
CA PRO A 99 4.10 2.86 -41.02
C PRO A 99 3.18 3.37 -39.90
N ARG A 100 1.87 3.41 -40.14
CA ARG A 100 0.84 3.80 -39.16
C ARG A 100 0.89 3.01 -37.85
N VAL A 101 1.43 1.78 -37.86
CA VAL A 101 1.55 0.95 -36.64
C VAL A 101 2.48 1.62 -35.63
N TYR A 102 3.50 2.34 -36.07
CA TYR A 102 4.44 3.04 -35.20
C TYR A 102 3.95 4.42 -34.75
N GLU A 103 2.79 4.87 -35.23
CA GLU A 103 2.17 6.14 -34.82
C GLU A 103 1.27 5.95 -33.57
N ASP A 104 0.90 4.71 -33.24
CA ASP A 104 0.09 4.37 -32.08
C ASP A 104 0.94 4.38 -30.80
N ILE A 105 0.61 5.29 -29.88
CA ILE A 105 1.17 5.34 -28.52
C ILE A 105 0.05 5.26 -27.48
N THR A 106 0.29 4.49 -26.41
CA THR A 106 -0.70 4.32 -25.33
C THR A 106 -0.60 5.40 -24.26
N ALA A 107 0.62 5.88 -23.99
CA ALA A 107 0.89 6.88 -22.97
C ALA A 107 2.17 7.65 -23.29
N VAL A 108 2.26 8.89 -22.81
CA VAL A 108 3.47 9.72 -22.86
C VAL A 108 3.87 10.05 -21.43
N ALA A 109 5.08 9.66 -21.05
CA ALA A 109 5.64 10.05 -19.77
C ALA A 109 6.30 11.42 -19.87
N VAL A 110 5.89 12.34 -19.00
CA VAL A 110 6.43 13.71 -18.95
C VAL A 110 7.10 13.95 -17.60
N LYS A 111 8.35 14.40 -17.63
CA LYS A 111 9.06 14.87 -16.44
C LYS A 111 8.95 16.39 -16.37
N ALA A 112 8.11 16.87 -15.47
CA ALA A 112 7.80 18.28 -15.30
C ALA A 112 7.90 18.71 -13.83
N ASP A 113 8.14 19.99 -13.60
CA ASP A 113 8.03 20.58 -12.26
C ASP A 113 6.58 20.61 -11.79
N LYS A 114 6.36 20.53 -10.48
CA LYS A 114 5.01 20.57 -9.86
C LYS A 114 4.23 21.86 -10.12
N SER A 115 4.89 22.90 -10.63
CA SER A 115 4.27 24.18 -11.00
C SER A 115 3.69 24.19 -12.43
N VAL A 116 3.85 23.12 -13.20
CA VAL A 116 3.29 23.03 -14.55
C VAL A 116 1.77 22.93 -14.48
N ASP A 117 1.11 23.76 -15.28
CA ASP A 117 -0.35 23.72 -15.47
C ASP A 117 -0.70 22.56 -16.41
N LEU A 118 -1.01 21.40 -15.81
CA LEU A 118 -1.41 20.20 -16.54
C LEU A 118 -2.72 20.43 -17.32
N ALA A 119 -3.66 21.21 -16.76
CA ALA A 119 -4.95 21.45 -17.41
C ALA A 119 -4.81 22.27 -18.69
N ALA A 120 -3.91 23.26 -18.70
CA ALA A 120 -3.59 24.00 -19.91
C ALA A 120 -2.91 23.11 -20.98
N GLY A 121 -2.02 22.21 -20.56
CA GLY A 121 -1.39 21.24 -21.45
C GLY A 121 -2.40 20.28 -22.07
N ASP A 122 -3.27 19.72 -21.24
CA ASP A 122 -4.33 18.81 -21.64
C ASP A 122 -5.31 19.44 -22.62
N ALA A 123 -5.73 20.68 -22.38
CA ALA A 123 -6.60 21.42 -23.29
C ALA A 123 -5.94 21.72 -24.65
N ALA A 124 -4.61 21.95 -24.67
CA ALA A 124 -3.88 22.25 -25.89
C ALA A 124 -3.58 21.00 -26.74
N ALA A 125 -3.37 19.85 -26.09
CA ALA A 125 -3.02 18.60 -26.74
C ALA A 125 -4.20 17.64 -26.95
N ASP A 126 -5.40 17.98 -26.43
CA ASP A 126 -6.57 17.08 -26.36
C ASP A 126 -6.22 15.78 -25.61
N THR A 127 -5.56 15.91 -24.45
CA THR A 127 -5.07 14.80 -23.62
C THR A 127 -5.65 14.82 -22.22
N THR A 128 -5.34 13.79 -21.43
CA THR A 128 -5.58 13.76 -20.00
C THR A 128 -4.29 13.37 -19.30
N SER A 129 -3.81 14.25 -18.44
CA SER A 129 -2.61 14.05 -17.63
C SER A 129 -2.98 13.39 -16.31
N LEU A 130 -2.19 12.38 -15.91
CA LEU A 130 -2.27 11.76 -14.59
C LEU A 130 -0.96 12.01 -13.86
N THR A 131 -1.06 12.29 -12.56
CA THR A 131 0.12 12.22 -11.68
C THR A 131 0.61 10.77 -11.56
N LEU A 132 1.82 10.59 -11.05
CA LEU A 132 2.37 9.24 -10.83
C LEU A 132 1.45 8.39 -9.94
N ASP A 133 0.94 8.96 -8.85
CA ASP A 133 0.07 8.25 -7.92
C ASP A 133 -1.29 7.89 -8.54
N GLU A 134 -1.85 8.78 -9.37
CA GLU A 134 -3.09 8.51 -10.09
C GLU A 134 -2.91 7.44 -11.19
N SER A 135 -1.70 7.36 -11.78
CA SER A 135 -1.40 6.38 -12.83
C SER A 135 -1.52 4.93 -12.36
N PHE A 136 -1.35 4.66 -11.05
CA PHE A 136 -1.58 3.32 -10.49
C PHE A 136 -3.01 2.85 -10.68
N GLY A 137 -3.98 3.79 -10.72
CA GLY A 137 -5.39 3.50 -11.01
C GLY A 137 -5.64 2.96 -12.41
N ALA A 138 -4.69 3.12 -13.34
CA ALA A 138 -4.77 2.53 -14.68
C ALA A 138 -4.44 1.03 -14.70
N SER A 139 -3.82 0.50 -13.63
CA SER A 139 -3.57 -0.94 -13.51
C SER A 139 -4.88 -1.69 -13.26
N PRO A 140 -5.16 -2.78 -14.01
CA PRO A 140 -6.36 -3.57 -13.84
C PRO A 140 -6.55 -4.02 -12.39
N GLY A 141 -7.73 -3.73 -11.82
CA GLY A 141 -8.11 -4.16 -10.46
C GLY A 141 -7.57 -3.29 -9.32
N TYR A 142 -6.56 -2.44 -9.54
CA TYR A 142 -5.91 -1.67 -8.46
C TYR A 142 -6.90 -0.85 -7.63
N THR A 143 -7.79 -0.08 -8.28
CA THR A 143 -8.75 0.79 -7.59
C THR A 143 -9.79 0.01 -6.79
N ALA A 144 -10.27 -1.11 -7.31
CA ALA A 144 -11.25 -1.96 -6.63
C ALA A 144 -10.63 -2.68 -5.42
N GLU A 145 -9.41 -3.19 -5.58
CA GLU A 145 -8.66 -3.88 -4.52
C GLU A 145 -8.29 -2.92 -3.39
N THR A 146 -7.67 -1.79 -3.72
CA THR A 146 -7.30 -0.76 -2.74
C THR A 146 -8.52 -0.22 -2.00
N SER A 147 -9.65 0.00 -2.68
CA SER A 147 -10.92 0.41 -2.04
C SER A 147 -11.41 -0.63 -1.02
N THR A 148 -11.33 -1.91 -1.37
CA THR A 148 -11.74 -3.00 -0.48
C THR A 148 -10.81 -3.10 0.74
N LEU A 149 -9.50 -2.98 0.55
CA LEU A 149 -8.52 -2.97 1.62
C LEU A 149 -8.72 -1.77 2.57
N MET A 150 -8.94 -0.58 2.03
CA MET A 150 -9.26 0.62 2.81
C MET A 150 -10.54 0.44 3.64
N LEU A 151 -11.57 -0.19 3.08
CA LEU A 151 -12.81 -0.49 3.81
C LEU A 151 -12.56 -1.43 4.99
N ILE A 152 -11.80 -2.51 4.78
CA ILE A 152 -11.43 -3.46 5.84
C ILE A 152 -10.63 -2.73 6.92
N GLN A 153 -9.65 -1.92 6.54
CA GLN A 153 -8.83 -1.14 7.46
C GLN A 153 -9.69 -0.17 8.30
N ALA A 154 -10.63 0.55 7.67
CA ALA A 154 -11.55 1.43 8.36
C ALA A 154 -12.42 0.69 9.38
N PHE A 155 -12.93 -0.49 9.03
CA PHE A 155 -13.67 -1.34 9.96
C PHE A 155 -12.80 -1.83 11.12
N LEU A 156 -11.55 -2.25 10.86
CA LEU A 156 -10.63 -2.67 11.91
C LEU A 156 -10.34 -1.54 12.91
N TYR A 157 -10.18 -0.31 12.42
CA TYR A 157 -10.04 0.86 13.29
C TYR A 157 -11.32 1.16 14.07
N ALA A 158 -12.50 1.08 13.44
CA ALA A 158 -13.77 1.29 14.12
C ALA A 158 -14.03 0.25 15.22
N ILE A 159 -13.80 -1.04 14.93
CA ILE A 159 -13.96 -2.13 15.89
C ILE A 159 -12.95 -1.98 17.02
N SER A 160 -11.71 -1.64 16.71
CA SER A 160 -10.66 -1.42 17.72
C SER A 160 -11.02 -0.25 18.65
N ALA A 161 -11.48 0.88 18.12
CA ALA A 161 -11.97 2.00 18.92
C ALA A 161 -13.13 1.59 19.83
N LEU A 162 -14.09 0.81 19.32
CA LEU A 162 -15.22 0.30 20.10
C LEU A 162 -14.77 -0.63 21.23
N VAL A 163 -13.91 -1.61 20.93
CA VAL A 163 -13.42 -2.60 21.90
C VAL A 163 -12.60 -1.92 22.99
N VAL A 164 -11.68 -1.02 22.62
CA VAL A 164 -10.86 -0.30 23.59
C VAL A 164 -11.72 0.63 24.45
N GLY A 165 -12.70 1.33 23.85
CA GLY A 165 -13.65 2.16 24.59
C GLY A 165 -14.50 1.37 25.58
N ALA A 166 -15.01 0.20 25.16
CA ALA A 166 -15.76 -0.72 26.03
C ALA A 166 -14.88 -1.25 27.18
N PHE A 167 -13.63 -1.63 26.87
CA PHE A 167 -12.66 -2.09 27.87
C PHE A 167 -12.43 -1.04 28.94
N PHE A 168 -12.12 0.21 28.56
CA PHE A 168 -11.91 1.28 29.55
C PHE A 168 -13.19 1.64 30.31
N THR A 169 -14.35 1.50 29.69
CA THR A 169 -15.63 1.67 30.38
C THR A 169 -15.79 0.65 31.50
N VAL A 170 -15.60 -0.64 31.20
CA VAL A 170 -15.70 -1.72 32.20
C VAL A 170 -14.62 -1.56 33.28
N TRP A 171 -13.38 -1.29 32.87
CA TRP A 171 -12.25 -1.06 33.77
C TRP A 171 -12.53 0.09 34.76
N THR A 172 -13.05 1.21 34.26
CA THR A 172 -13.39 2.37 35.08
C THR A 172 -14.52 2.06 36.06
N ILE A 173 -15.53 1.29 35.64
CA ILE A 173 -16.64 0.87 36.50
C ILE A 173 -16.14 -0.03 37.64
N GLN A 174 -15.23 -0.98 37.35
CA GLN A 174 -14.64 -1.86 38.36
C GLN A 174 -13.87 -1.08 39.44
N ARG A 175 -13.24 0.04 39.06
CA ARG A 175 -12.51 0.94 39.98
C ARG A 175 -13.36 2.01 40.67
N ARG A 176 -14.69 1.97 40.51
CA ARG A 176 -15.59 2.99 41.08
C ARG A 176 -15.43 3.16 42.60
N GLN A 177 -15.29 2.06 43.33
CA GLN A 177 -15.15 2.08 44.79
C GLN A 177 -13.84 2.76 45.22
N GLU A 178 -12.73 2.46 44.55
CA GLU A 178 -11.43 3.08 44.79
C GLU A 178 -11.49 4.60 44.56
N ILE A 179 -12.09 5.02 43.44
CA ILE A 179 -12.28 6.44 43.08
C ILE A 179 -13.18 7.15 44.12
N ALA A 180 -14.24 6.49 44.58
CA ALA A 180 -15.15 7.04 45.59
C ALA A 180 -14.45 7.24 46.95
N VAL A 181 -13.63 6.29 47.39
CA VAL A 181 -12.84 6.40 48.63
C VAL A 181 -11.83 7.54 48.52
N MET A 182 -11.09 7.65 47.41
CA MET A 182 -10.15 8.77 47.20
C MET A 182 -10.86 10.13 47.21
N ARG A 183 -12.05 10.22 46.61
CA ARG A 183 -12.86 11.44 46.63
C ARG A 183 -13.38 11.78 48.04
N ALA A 184 -13.74 10.78 48.84
CA ALA A 184 -14.13 10.96 50.24
C ALA A 184 -12.97 11.45 51.12
N MET A 185 -11.73 11.09 50.77
CA MET A 185 -10.51 11.61 51.41
C MET A 185 -10.10 13.01 50.90
N GLY A 186 -10.86 13.62 49.98
CA GLY A 186 -10.62 14.99 49.51
C GLY A 186 -9.88 15.11 48.17
N ALA A 187 -9.70 14.02 47.42
CA ALA A 187 -9.10 14.10 46.09
C ALA A 187 -9.97 14.93 45.12
N SER A 188 -9.35 15.86 44.40
CA SER A 188 -10.05 16.69 43.40
C SER A 188 -10.42 15.87 42.15
N THR A 189 -11.51 16.24 41.49
CA THR A 189 -11.93 15.59 40.23
C THR A 189 -10.87 15.66 39.14
N GLY A 190 -10.14 16.78 39.06
CA GLY A 190 -9.04 16.96 38.10
C GLY A 190 -7.85 16.04 38.37
N TYR A 191 -7.53 15.80 39.65
CA TYR A 191 -6.49 14.83 40.02
C TYR A 191 -6.88 13.42 39.59
N LEU A 192 -8.11 12.98 39.90
CA LEU A 192 -8.61 11.64 39.56
C LEU A 192 -8.68 11.42 38.03
N LEU A 193 -9.06 12.45 37.27
CA LEU A 193 -9.06 12.40 35.80
C LEU A 193 -7.65 12.24 35.24
N ARG A 194 -6.69 13.05 35.69
CA ARG A 194 -5.30 12.99 35.22
C ARG A 194 -4.64 11.67 35.56
N ASP A 195 -4.83 11.19 36.78
CA ASP A 195 -4.30 9.89 37.23
C ASP A 195 -4.85 8.75 36.38
N SER A 196 -6.18 8.67 36.22
CA SER A 196 -6.82 7.63 35.43
C SER A 196 -6.39 7.67 33.97
N LEU A 197 -6.32 8.86 33.36
CA LEU A 197 -5.89 9.03 31.97
C LEU A 197 -4.41 8.68 31.77
N MET A 198 -3.54 9.00 32.72
CA MET A 198 -2.12 8.65 32.63
C MET A 198 -1.93 7.13 32.71
N GLN A 199 -2.66 6.46 33.60
CA GLN A 199 -2.64 5.00 33.70
C GLN A 199 -3.18 4.34 32.43
N SER A 200 -4.29 4.83 31.87
CA SER A 200 -4.83 4.39 30.59
C SER A 200 -3.82 4.61 29.45
N PHE A 201 -3.15 5.75 29.42
CA PHE A 201 -2.14 6.07 28.41
C PHE A 201 -0.96 5.11 28.47
N ILE A 202 -0.41 4.87 29.66
CA ILE A 202 0.70 3.91 29.85
C ILE A 202 0.28 2.51 29.42
N LEU A 203 -0.92 2.07 29.83
CA LEU A 203 -1.45 0.77 29.44
C LEU A 203 -1.61 0.65 27.92
N LEU A 204 -2.18 1.67 27.27
CA LEU A 204 -2.31 1.73 25.81
C LEU A 204 -0.96 1.69 25.12
N LEU A 205 0.02 2.46 25.60
CA LEU A 205 1.34 2.53 25.00
C LEU A 205 2.08 1.19 25.09
N VAL A 206 2.01 0.52 26.23
CA VAL A 206 2.61 -0.80 26.41
C VAL A 206 1.90 -1.86 25.56
N SER A 207 0.56 -1.90 25.60
CA SER A 207 -0.22 -2.88 24.83
C SER A 207 -0.08 -2.67 23.32
N ALA A 208 -0.10 -1.42 22.85
CA ALA A 208 0.13 -1.09 21.45
C ALA A 208 1.56 -1.43 21.03
N GLY A 209 2.56 -1.13 21.86
CA GLY A 209 3.95 -1.49 21.60
C GLY A 209 4.15 -3.01 21.46
N ILE A 210 3.54 -3.81 22.35
CA ILE A 210 3.56 -5.27 22.25
C ILE A 210 2.84 -5.74 20.97
N GLY A 211 1.65 -5.21 20.68
CA GLY A 211 0.88 -5.58 19.49
C GLY A 211 1.61 -5.26 18.18
N ILE A 212 2.21 -4.06 18.09
CA ILE A 212 3.06 -3.66 16.96
C ILE A 212 4.27 -4.58 16.86
N GLY A 213 4.94 -4.89 17.98
CA GLY A 213 6.08 -5.80 18.01
C GLY A 213 5.73 -7.19 17.46
N ILE A 214 4.58 -7.75 17.86
CA ILE A 214 4.07 -9.02 17.33
C ILE A 214 3.76 -8.89 15.83
N GLY A 215 3.06 -7.83 15.42
CA GLY A 215 2.69 -7.61 14.02
C GLY A 215 3.90 -7.46 13.09
N VAL A 216 4.90 -6.68 13.51
CA VAL A 216 6.17 -6.53 12.79
C VAL A 216 6.93 -7.85 12.75
N GLY A 217 6.99 -8.60 13.86
CA GLY A 217 7.65 -9.89 13.91
C GLY A 217 7.02 -10.92 12.97
N LEU A 218 5.69 -11.01 12.93
CA LEU A 218 4.97 -11.88 12.00
C LEU A 218 5.11 -11.41 10.55
N GLY A 219 5.03 -10.10 10.30
CA GLY A 219 5.20 -9.53 8.97
C GLY A 219 6.60 -9.78 8.39
N ALA A 220 7.64 -9.68 9.22
CA ALA A 220 9.01 -9.98 8.80
C ALA A 220 9.18 -11.45 8.38
N ALA A 221 8.44 -12.38 9.00
CA ALA A 221 8.43 -13.79 8.61
C ALA A 221 7.70 -14.04 7.28
N ILE A 222 6.77 -13.17 6.87
CA ILE A 222 6.12 -13.24 5.56
C ILE A 222 7.05 -12.70 4.48
N GLY A 223 7.87 -11.69 4.79
CA GLY A 223 8.83 -11.10 3.84
C GLY A 223 9.91 -12.07 3.33
N SER A 224 10.07 -13.25 3.93
CA SER A 224 10.93 -14.32 3.40
C SER A 224 10.24 -15.23 2.38
N THR A 225 9.00 -14.91 1.98
CA THR A 225 8.26 -15.62 0.93
C THR A 225 8.28 -14.78 -0.36
N PRO A 226 7.98 -15.38 -1.53
CA PRO A 226 7.83 -14.64 -2.79
C PRO A 226 6.68 -13.61 -2.79
N MET A 227 5.90 -13.53 -1.70
CA MET A 227 4.82 -12.57 -1.57
C MET A 227 5.40 -11.16 -1.34
N PRO A 228 5.06 -10.16 -2.17
CA PRO A 228 5.50 -8.78 -2.00
C PRO A 228 4.88 -8.18 -0.75
N PHE A 229 5.63 -8.17 0.35
CA PHE A 229 5.17 -7.66 1.64
C PHE A 229 6.15 -6.62 2.19
N ALA A 230 5.69 -5.38 2.30
CA ALA A 230 6.49 -4.25 2.78
C ALA A 230 6.02 -3.78 4.17
N LEU A 231 6.95 -3.75 5.13
CA LEU A 231 6.72 -3.16 6.45
C LEU A 231 6.99 -1.65 6.41
N GLU A 232 5.96 -0.88 6.13
CA GLU A 232 6.08 0.58 6.07
C GLU A 232 5.97 1.21 7.47
N THR A 233 7.06 1.83 7.93
CA THR A 233 7.12 2.46 9.27
C THR A 233 6.09 3.56 9.43
N GLY A 234 5.82 4.34 8.37
CA GLY A 234 4.82 5.41 8.38
C GLY A 234 3.41 4.90 8.66
N ALA A 235 2.96 3.90 7.90
CA ALA A 235 1.66 3.28 8.07
C ALA A 235 1.50 2.62 9.46
N ILE A 236 2.53 1.91 9.93
CA ILE A 236 2.53 1.27 11.25
C ILE A 236 2.43 2.32 12.38
N ALA A 237 3.21 3.39 12.30
CA ALA A 237 3.18 4.48 13.27
C ALA A 237 1.83 5.21 13.27
N ALA A 238 1.26 5.47 12.09
CA ALA A 238 -0.05 6.08 11.96
C ALA A 238 -1.16 5.20 12.58
N ALA A 239 -1.15 3.89 12.29
CA ALA A 239 -2.08 2.93 12.87
C ALA A 239 -1.95 2.86 14.40
N GLY A 240 -0.73 2.76 14.93
CA GLY A 240 -0.47 2.76 16.37
C GLY A 240 -0.93 4.05 17.04
N GLY A 241 -0.65 5.20 16.43
CA GLY A 241 -1.09 6.51 16.90
C GLY A 241 -2.62 6.65 16.94
N LEU A 242 -3.31 6.21 15.89
CA LEU A 242 -4.77 6.18 15.83
C LEU A 242 -5.39 5.30 16.92
N LEU A 243 -4.82 4.12 17.17
CA LEU A 243 -5.28 3.23 18.23
C LEU A 243 -5.14 3.85 19.62
N ILE A 244 -3.99 4.47 19.91
CA ILE A 244 -3.76 5.17 21.18
C ILE A 244 -4.74 6.35 21.30
N LEU A 245 -4.93 7.13 20.23
CA LEU A 245 -5.85 8.27 20.20
C LEU A 245 -7.29 7.84 20.51
N PHE A 246 -7.82 6.84 19.79
CA PHE A 246 -9.17 6.34 20.01
C PHE A 246 -9.33 5.70 21.39
N GLY A 247 -8.31 4.99 21.86
CA GLY A 247 -8.32 4.44 23.21
C GLY A 247 -8.37 5.50 24.30
N MET A 248 -7.60 6.58 24.14
CA MET A 248 -7.62 7.73 25.05
C MET A 248 -8.97 8.45 25.06
N ILE A 249 -9.61 8.58 23.90
CA ILE A 249 -10.98 9.13 23.80
C ILE A 249 -11.95 8.24 24.58
N GLY A 250 -11.88 6.92 24.38
CA GLY A 250 -12.71 5.95 25.11
C GLY A 250 -12.52 6.01 26.63
N ALA A 251 -11.25 6.06 27.08
CA ALA A 251 -10.91 6.21 28.50
C ALA A 251 -11.43 7.52 29.09
N ALA A 252 -11.25 8.64 28.38
CA ALA A 252 -11.73 9.94 28.83
C ALA A 252 -13.25 9.95 29.01
N VAL A 253 -14.00 9.42 28.05
CA VAL A 253 -15.46 9.30 28.14
C VAL A 253 -15.89 8.46 29.35
N ALA A 254 -15.23 7.33 29.59
CA ALA A 254 -15.53 6.46 30.73
C ALA A 254 -15.30 7.17 32.09
N VAL A 255 -14.14 7.81 32.27
CA VAL A 255 -13.77 8.48 33.52
C VAL A 255 -14.63 9.73 33.76
N LEU A 256 -14.94 10.51 32.71
CA LEU A 256 -15.86 11.64 32.82
C LEU A 256 -17.25 11.21 33.27
N ARG A 257 -17.74 10.07 32.77
CA ARG A 257 -19.06 9.54 33.17
C ARG A 257 -19.09 9.17 34.65
N ILE A 258 -18.02 8.57 35.19
CA ILE A 258 -18.01 8.11 36.58
C ILE A 258 -17.76 9.22 37.58
N THR A 259 -16.90 10.20 37.24
CA THR A 259 -16.57 11.33 38.13
C THR A 259 -17.73 12.31 38.30
N ARG A 260 -18.70 12.33 37.37
CA ARG A 260 -19.94 13.10 37.50
C ARG A 260 -20.99 12.46 38.41
N VAL A 261 -20.83 11.20 38.81
CA VAL A 261 -21.76 10.53 39.72
C VAL A 261 -21.48 10.97 41.17
N ASP A 262 -22.54 11.32 41.90
CA ASP A 262 -22.46 11.83 43.28
C ASP A 262 -21.87 10.76 44.22
N PRO A 263 -20.76 11.04 44.93
CA PRO A 263 -20.13 10.09 45.86
C PRO A 263 -21.07 9.58 46.95
N LEU A 264 -22.10 10.34 47.34
CA LEU A 264 -23.09 9.91 48.33
C LEU A 264 -23.96 8.72 47.85
N THR A 265 -24.18 8.62 46.54
CA THR A 265 -24.89 7.46 45.95
C THR A 265 -23.99 6.23 45.76
N ALA A 266 -22.66 6.40 45.73
CA ALA A 266 -21.71 5.31 45.52
C ALA A 266 -21.37 4.52 46.80
N LEU A 267 -21.58 5.13 47.98
CA LEU A 267 -21.31 4.53 49.30
C LEU A 267 -22.56 3.94 49.97
N GLY A 268 -23.69 3.81 49.25
CA GLY A 268 -24.92 3.23 49.80
C GLY A 268 -25.76 4.21 50.62
N GLY A 269 -25.78 5.50 50.24
CA GLY A 269 -26.64 6.52 50.88
C GLY A 269 -28.15 6.32 50.72
N ASN A 270 -28.60 5.36 49.92
CA ASN A 270 -29.98 4.88 49.94
C ASN A 270 -30.05 3.57 50.73
N ARG A 271 -30.52 3.69 51.96
CA ARG A 271 -31.37 2.65 52.55
C ARG A 271 -32.68 2.58 51.77
#